data_AF-A0A396MWJ3-F1
#
_entry.id   AF-A0A396MWJ3-F1
#
_cell.length_a   1.000
_cell.length_b   1.000
_cell.length_c   1.000
_cell.angle_alpha   90.00
_cell.angle_beta   90.00
_cell.angle_gamma   90.00
#
_symmetry.space_group_name_H-M   'P 1'
#
loop_
_entity.id
_entity.type
_entity.pdbx_description
1 polymer ?
#
loop_
_entity_poly.entity_id
_entity_poly.type
_entity_poly.pdbx_seq_one_letter_code
_entity_poly.pdbx_strand_id
1 'polypeptide(L)' 'MGNSNKVCPNCGRKMKQQFIGLQHCKCGISWKKDEGFFERTPDMIFALERRTIGGKVKQVPVIRYQSNQ' A
#
# COMPACT_ATOMS: atom_id res chain seq x y z
N MET A 1 -5.79 19.06 0.87
CA MET A 1 -6.73 18.33 0.00
C MET A 1 -6.78 16.89 0.46
N GLY A 2 -7.88 16.52 1.12
CA GLY A 2 -7.97 15.31 1.93
C GLY A 2 -7.98 14.05 1.07
N ASN A 3 -6.97 13.20 1.24
CA ASN A 3 -6.99 11.87 0.65
C ASN A 3 -8.18 11.13 1.28
N SER A 4 -9.22 10.85 0.50
CA SER A 4 -10.37 10.11 1.00
C SER A 4 -9.89 8.72 1.39
N ASN A 5 -9.75 8.49 2.70
CA ASN A 5 -9.39 7.18 3.23
C ASN A 5 -10.43 6.17 2.73
N LYS A 6 -9.95 5.08 2.12
CA LYS A 6 -10.81 4.01 1.66
C LYS A 6 -11.46 3.33 2.85
N VAL A 7 -12.66 2.80 2.64
CA VAL A 7 -13.35 2.00 3.64
C VAL A 7 -12.98 0.54 3.38
N CYS A 8 -12.60 -0.17 4.43
CA CYS A 8 -12.25 -1.58 4.33
C CYS A 8 -13.50 -2.41 3.96
N PRO A 9 -13.47 -3.21 2.87
CA PRO A 9 -14.61 -4.05 2.49
C PRO A 9 -14.90 -5.17 3.50
N ASN A 10 -13.91 -5.60 4.28
CA ASN A 10 -14.07 -6.68 5.26
C ASN A 10 -14.71 -6.19 6.57
N CYS A 11 -14.23 -5.08 7.15
CA CYS A 11 -14.66 -4.64 8.49
C CYS A 11 -15.37 -3.27 8.53
N GLY A 12 -15.57 -2.61 7.39
CA GLY A 12 -16.27 -1.32 7.29
C GLY A 12 -15.53 -0.12 7.93
N ARG A 13 -14.33 -0.31 8.48
CA ARG A 13 -13.54 0.77 9.11
C ARG A 13 -12.77 1.56 8.05
N LYS A 14 -12.59 2.86 8.29
CA LYS A 14 -11.68 3.71 7.50
C LYS A 14 -10.26 3.17 7.58
N MET A 15 -9.65 2.98 6.42
CA MET A 15 -8.26 2.57 6.29
C MET A 15 -7.34 3.74 6.63
N LYS A 16 -6.11 3.42 7.06
CA LYS A 16 -5.06 4.40 7.32
C LYS A 16 -4.07 4.40 6.17
N GLN A 17 -3.70 5.58 5.69
CA GLN A 17 -2.62 5.70 4.73
C GLN A 17 -1.28 5.35 5.40
N GLN A 18 -0.58 4.37 4.83
CA GLN A 18 0.78 4.02 5.24
C GLN A 18 1.79 4.76 4.39
N PHE A 19 1.61 4.70 3.07
CA PHE A 19 2.43 5.41 2.08
C PHE A 19 1.55 6.13 1.07
N ILE A 20 2.15 7.02 0.26
CA ILE A 20 1.42 7.67 -0.83
C ILE A 20 0.92 6.57 -1.79
N GLY A 21 -0.41 6.46 -1.92
CA GLY A 21 -1.03 5.43 -2.76
C GLY A 21 -1.16 4.04 -2.12
N LEU A 22 -0.84 3.87 -0.83
CA LEU A 22 -1.02 2.62 -0.10
C LEU A 22 -1.75 2.87 1.25
N GLN A 23 -2.85 2.17 1.46
CA GLN A 23 -3.64 2.24 2.69
C GLN A 23 -3.82 0.85 3.32
N HIS A 24 -3.82 0.77 4.64
CA HIS A 24 -3.99 -0.47 5.38
C HIS A 24 -5.18 -0.42 6.33
N CYS A 25 -5.81 -1.56 6.49
CA CYS A 25 -6.71 -1.84 7.59
C CYS A 25 -6.04 -2.74 8.61
N LYS A 26 -6.43 -2.59 9.89
CA LYS A 26 -5.96 -3.47 10.97
C LYS A 26 -6.37 -4.94 10.76
N CYS A 27 -7.44 -5.20 10.02
CA CYS A 27 -7.95 -6.56 9.78
C CYS A 27 -7.18 -7.36 8.72
N GLY A 28 -6.09 -6.82 8.15
CA GLY A 28 -5.30 -7.54 7.16
C GLY A 28 -5.55 -7.10 5.71
N ILE A 29 -6.64 -6.38 5.42
CA ILE A 29 -6.88 -5.83 4.08
C ILE A 29 -6.07 -4.57 3.82
N SER A 30 -5.50 -4.48 2.63
CA SER A 30 -4.79 -3.31 2.11
C SER A 30 -5.41 -2.83 0.81
N TRP A 31 -5.13 -1.57 0.47
CA TRP A 31 -5.53 -0.96 -0.79
C TRP A 31 -4.34 -0.23 -1.41
N LYS A 32 -4.02 -0.55 -2.66
CA LYS A 32 -2.99 0.15 -3.45
C LYS A 32 -3.64 0.82 -4.65
N LYS A 33 -3.23 2.06 -4.94
CA LYS A 33 -3.85 2.91 -5.98
C LYS A 33 -4.01 2.23 -7.34
N ASP A 34 -3.00 1.46 -7.75
CA ASP A 34 -2.96 0.84 -9.08
C ASP A 34 -3.43 -0.62 -9.11
N GLU A 35 -3.60 -1.25 -7.93
CA GLU A 35 -3.89 -2.69 -7.80
C GLU A 35 -5.26 -2.97 -7.21
N GLY A 36 -5.80 -2.05 -6.40
CA GLY A 36 -7.05 -2.24 -5.68
C GLY A 36 -6.86 -2.83 -4.29
N PHE A 37 -7.86 -3.56 -3.80
CA PHE A 37 -7.85 -4.19 -2.48
C PHE A 37 -7.19 -5.57 -2.54
N PHE A 38 -6.39 -5.89 -1.52
CA PHE A 38 -5.72 -7.20 -1.39
C PHE A 38 -5.55 -7.61 0.08
N GLU A 39 -5.43 -8.90 0.32
CA GLU A 39 -5.13 -9.48 1.63
C GLU A 39 -3.62 -9.45 1.89
N ARG A 40 -3.21 -9.03 3.10
CA ARG A 40 -1.80 -9.09 3.48
C ARG A 40 -1.42 -10.48 3.92
N THR A 41 -0.31 -10.96 3.40
CA THR A 41 0.38 -12.14 3.90
C THR A 41 1.59 -11.74 4.75
N PRO A 42 2.01 -12.56 5.72
CA PRO A 42 3.13 -12.21 6.62
C PRO A 42 4.49 -12.01 5.94
N ASP A 43 4.68 -12.59 4.76
CA ASP A 43 5.88 -12.49 3.92
C ASP A 43 5.95 -11.18 3.13
N MET A 44 4.86 -10.40 3.06
CA MET A 44 4.86 -9.09 2.39
C MET A 44 5.64 -8.04 3.20
N ILE A 45 6.61 -7.41 2.55
CA ILE A 45 7.39 -6.27 3.05
C ILE A 45 6.98 -5.01 2.27
N PHE A 46 6.37 -4.06 2.97
CA PHE A 46 6.00 -2.76 2.41
C PHE A 46 7.16 -1.77 2.53
N ALA A 47 7.65 -1.26 1.40
CA ALA A 47 8.76 -0.32 1.36
C ALA A 47 8.50 0.85 0.41
N LEU A 48 9.36 1.87 0.50
CA LEU A 48 9.39 3.00 -0.42
C LEU A 48 10.67 2.92 -1.24
N GLU A 49 10.53 3.05 -2.56
CA GLU A 49 11.66 3.07 -3.49
C GLU A 49 11.70 4.44 -4.19
N ARG A 50 12.91 4.98 -4.38
CA ARG A 50 13.12 6.18 -5.19
C ARG A 50 13.40 5.74 -6.62
N ARG A 51 12.54 6.14 -7.57
CA ARG A 51 12.72 5.87 -9.00
C ARG A 51 12.80 7.18 -9.77
N THR A 52 13.74 7.27 -10.70
CA THR A 52 13.81 8.40 -11.65
C THR A 52 12.88 8.11 -12.82
N ILE A 53 11.77 8.85 -12.91
CA ILE A 53 10.75 8.68 -13.96
C ILE A 53 10.64 10.00 -14.71
N GLY A 54 11.02 10.02 -15.99
CA GLY A 54 11.00 11.22 -16.82
C GLY A 54 11.91 12.33 -16.28
N GLY A 55 13.12 11.99 -15.84
CA GLY A 55 14.09 12.94 -15.28
C GLY A 55 13.80 13.45 -13.87
N LYS A 56 12.69 13.02 -13.24
CA LYS A 56 12.32 13.40 -11.87
C LYS A 56 12.40 12.21 -10.93
N VAL A 57 13.02 12.40 -9.77
CA VAL A 57 13.03 11.39 -8.70
C VAL A 57 11.68 11.38 -8.00
N LYS A 58 10.97 10.25 -8.09
CA LYS A 58 9.68 10.02 -7.44
C LYS A 58 9.83 8.94 -6.37
N GLN A 59 9.09 9.08 -5.28
CA GLN A 59 8.97 8.04 -4.27
C GLN A 59 7.74 7.17 -4.58
N VAL A 60 7.94 5.88 -4.76
CA VAL A 60 6.89 4.92 -5.12
C VAL A 60 6.74 3.84 -4.05
N PRO A 61 5.51 3.46 -3.66
CA PRO A 61 5.30 2.32 -2.77
C PRO A 61 5.59 1.02 -3.52
N VAL A 62 6.38 0.15 -2.90
CA VAL A 62 6.69 -1.19 -3.42
C VAL A 62 6.37 -2.25 -2.38
N ILE A 63 5.88 -3.39 -2.83
CA ILE A 63 5.67 -4.57 -2.02
C ILE A 63 6.73 -5.57 -2.44
N ARG A 64 7.60 -5.95 -1.51
CA ARG A 64 8.56 -7.03 -1.68
C ARG A 64 8.02 -8.25 -0.94
N TYR A 65 8.48 -9.43 -1.31
CA TYR A 65 8.14 -10.66 -0.63
C TYR A 65 9.41 -11.23 -0.02
N GLN A 66 9.33 -11.72 1.21
CA GLN A 66 10.38 -12.55 1.76
C GLN A 66 10.45 -13.81 0.89
N SER A 67 11.42 -13.84 -0.01
CA SER A 67 11.84 -15.09 -0.64
C SER A 67 12.43 -15.95 0.49
N ASN A 68 11.64 -16.90 1.00
CA ASN A 68 12.15 -18.00 1.79
C ASN A 68 13.11 -18.77 0.88
N GLN A 69 14.40 -18.43 0.99
CA GLN A 69 15.50 -19.17 0.40
C GLN A 69 15.78 -20.42 1.22
#